data_AF-L7LHZ4-F1
#
_entry.id   AF-L7LHZ4-F1
#
_cell.length_a   1.000
_cell.length_b   1.000
_cell.length_c   1.000
_cell.angle_alpha   90.00
_cell.angle_beta   90.00
_cell.angle_gamma   90.00
#
_symmetry.space_group_name_H-M   'P 1'
#
loop_
_entity.id
_entity.type
_entity.pdbx_description
1 polymer ?
#
loop_
_entity_poly.entity_id
_entity_poly.type
_entity_poly.pdbx_seq_one_letter_code
_entity_poly.pdbx_strand_id
1 'polypeptide(L)'
;MTPFMHQVQDLLNGQDCAAPHTVPSEEVTVAEAADTQVIIRSLAEQLVSEANAILSGSRECDGVISLVDQTGPGALAFTLGYADRSARIETVVSGHTATAQLVVGGVSQSRRLAGEDEVAALVLDLIAGN
;
A
#
# COMPACT_ATOMS: atom_id res chain seq x y z
N MET A 1 -3.99 -21.09 -3.92
CA MET A 1 -4.01 -19.64 -4.12
C MET A 1 -4.97 -19.03 -3.12
N THR A 2 -4.62 -17.90 -2.54
CA THR A 2 -5.50 -17.10 -1.66
C THR A 2 -6.51 -16.31 -2.50
N PRO A 3 -7.57 -15.74 -1.89
CA PRO A 3 -8.48 -14.85 -2.61
C PRO A 3 -7.77 -13.68 -3.31
N PHE A 4 -6.76 -13.09 -2.67
CA PHE A 4 -5.99 -11.99 -3.26
C PHE A 4 -5.11 -12.46 -4.44
N MET A 5 -4.48 -13.64 -4.34
CA MET A 5 -3.76 -14.23 -5.48
C MET A 5 -4.66 -14.44 -6.72
N HIS A 6 -5.94 -14.78 -6.52
CA HIS A 6 -6.90 -14.85 -7.61
C HIS A 6 -7.15 -13.49 -8.24
N GLN A 7 -7.31 -12.43 -7.44
CA GLN A 7 -7.46 -11.06 -7.95
C GLN A 7 -6.24 -10.61 -8.76
N VAL A 8 -5.02 -10.92 -8.32
CA VAL A 8 -3.80 -10.63 -9.08
C VAL A 8 -3.79 -11.39 -10.41
N GLN A 9 -4.17 -12.67 -10.41
CA GLN A 9 -4.23 -13.46 -11.64
C GLN A 9 -5.30 -12.94 -12.61
N ASP A 10 -6.47 -12.56 -12.11
CA ASP A 10 -7.56 -11.98 -12.88
C ASP A 10 -7.14 -10.65 -13.51
N LEU A 11 -6.42 -9.81 -12.75
CA LEU A 11 -5.85 -8.55 -13.25
C LEU A 11 -4.86 -8.81 -14.40
N LEU A 12 -3.95 -9.78 -14.26
CA LEU A 12 -3.01 -10.16 -15.32
C LEU A 12 -3.73 -10.73 -16.56
N ASN A 13 -4.93 -11.28 -16.40
CA ASN A 13 -5.77 -11.75 -17.50
C ASN A 13 -6.58 -10.61 -18.17
N GLY A 14 -6.37 -9.35 -17.76
CA GLY A 14 -7.00 -8.17 -18.34
C GLY A 14 -8.34 -7.79 -17.71
N GLN A 15 -8.65 -8.29 -16.51
CA GLN A 15 -9.80 -7.81 -15.75
C GLN A 15 -9.46 -6.51 -15.00
N ASP A 16 -10.41 -5.57 -14.97
CA ASP A 16 -10.24 -4.32 -14.24
C ASP A 16 -10.14 -4.56 -12.72
N CYS A 17 -9.30 -3.77 -12.05
CA CYS A 17 -9.27 -3.67 -10.60
C CYS A 17 -9.92 -2.36 -10.13
N ALA A 18 -10.49 -2.36 -8.93
CA ALA A 18 -10.96 -1.14 -8.31
C ALA A 18 -9.77 -0.33 -7.75
N ALA A 19 -9.80 1.00 -7.94
CA ALA A 19 -8.88 1.90 -7.28
C ALA A 19 -9.10 1.87 -5.75
N PRO A 20 -8.04 2.03 -4.93
CA PRO A 20 -8.17 2.04 -3.48
C PRO A 20 -9.06 3.19 -3.01
N HIS A 21 -10.00 2.90 -2.11
CA HIS A 21 -10.78 3.93 -1.47
C HIS A 21 -9.93 4.68 -0.45
N THR A 22 -9.94 6.00 -0.57
CA THR A 22 -9.26 6.90 0.37
C THR A 22 -10.26 7.83 1.04
N VAL A 23 -9.95 8.25 2.25
CA VAL A 23 -10.71 9.24 3.03
C VAL A 23 -9.80 10.41 3.41
N PRO A 24 -10.33 11.60 3.71
CA PRO A 24 -9.51 12.69 4.27
C PRO A 24 -8.69 12.20 5.48
N SER A 25 -7.44 12.64 5.57
CA SER A 25 -6.61 12.36 6.74
C SER A 25 -7.16 13.08 7.97
N GLU A 26 -7.06 12.44 9.11
CA GLU A 26 -7.51 12.97 10.39
C GLU A 26 -6.37 12.87 11.41
N GLU A 27 -6.33 13.83 12.34
CA GLU A 27 -5.42 13.76 13.48
C GLU A 27 -5.99 12.80 14.51
N VAL A 28 -5.19 11.81 14.89
CA VAL A 28 -5.52 10.84 15.94
C VAL A 28 -4.40 10.78 16.97
N THR A 29 -4.59 10.02 18.04
CA THR A 29 -3.51 9.82 19.02
C THR A 29 -2.34 9.04 18.42
N VAL A 30 -1.11 9.30 18.88
CA VAL A 30 0.07 8.54 18.41
C VAL A 30 -0.09 7.03 18.61
N ALA A 31 -0.72 6.60 19.71
CA ALA A 31 -0.94 5.19 20.00
C ALA A 31 -1.87 4.53 18.96
N GLU A 32 -2.99 5.18 18.64
CA GLU A 32 -3.94 4.71 17.63
C GLU A 32 -3.33 4.67 16.23
N ALA A 33 -2.59 5.71 15.85
CA ALA A 33 -1.93 5.75 14.56
C ALA A 33 -0.85 4.67 14.43
N ALA A 34 -0.07 4.43 15.49
CA ALA A 34 0.96 3.40 15.50
C ALA A 34 0.36 1.98 15.40
N ASP A 35 -0.75 1.72 16.11
CA ASP A 35 -1.48 0.45 16.02
C ASP A 35 -1.96 0.19 14.59
N THR A 36 -2.64 1.18 14.00
CA THR A 36 -3.11 1.12 12.61
C THR A 36 -1.96 0.92 11.62
N GLN A 37 -0.84 1.63 11.81
CA GLN A 37 0.34 1.51 10.96
C GLN A 37 0.92 0.09 11.00
N VAL A 38 0.97 -0.55 12.17
CA VAL A 38 1.47 -1.93 12.31
C VAL A 38 0.56 -2.91 11.58
N ILE A 39 -0.76 -2.74 11.69
CA ILE A 39 -1.73 -3.60 10.99
C ILE A 39 -1.57 -3.44 9.47
N ILE A 40 -1.59 -2.21 8.97
CA ILE A 40 -1.45 -1.90 7.54
C ILE A 40 -0.12 -2.43 6.99
N ARG A 41 1.00 -2.24 7.71
CA ARG A 41 2.31 -2.74 7.27
C ARG A 41 2.35 -4.26 7.23
N SER A 42 1.76 -4.93 8.22
CA SER A 42 1.75 -6.39 8.28
C SER A 42 0.90 -6.99 7.16
N LEU A 43 -0.26 -6.40 6.87
CA LEU A 43 -1.09 -6.78 5.75
C LEU A 43 -0.38 -6.52 4.40
N ALA A 44 0.29 -5.38 4.27
CA ALA A 44 1.08 -5.07 3.06
C ALA A 44 2.17 -6.12 2.81
N GLU A 45 2.89 -6.56 3.84
CA GLU A 45 3.90 -7.61 3.70
C GLU A 45 3.31 -8.94 3.21
N GLN A 46 2.17 -9.35 3.77
CA GLN A 46 1.46 -10.55 3.33
C GLN A 46 1.04 -10.41 1.85
N LEU A 47 0.37 -9.33 1.49
CA LEU A 47 -0.15 -9.11 0.15
C LEU A 47 0.97 -8.99 -0.89
N VAL A 48 2.09 -8.33 -0.57
CA VAL A 48 3.27 -8.27 -1.44
C VAL A 48 3.85 -9.66 -1.66
N SER A 49 3.95 -10.49 -0.61
CA SER A 49 4.40 -11.87 -0.75
C SER A 49 3.48 -12.70 -1.65
N GLU A 50 2.17 -12.55 -1.47
CA GLU A 50 1.15 -13.22 -2.29
C GLU A 50 1.17 -12.77 -3.76
N ALA A 51 1.22 -11.47 -4.02
CA ALA A 51 1.33 -10.92 -5.37
C ALA A 51 2.61 -11.40 -6.06
N ASN A 52 3.75 -11.33 -5.36
CA ASN A 52 5.04 -11.71 -5.93
C ASN A 52 5.12 -13.19 -6.29
N ALA A 53 4.40 -14.07 -5.60
CA ALA A 53 4.30 -15.48 -5.97
C ALA A 53 3.58 -15.69 -7.32
N ILE A 54 2.62 -14.83 -7.66
CA ILE A 54 1.93 -14.85 -8.96
C ILE A 54 2.78 -14.17 -10.04
N LEU A 55 3.30 -12.96 -9.74
CA LEU A 55 4.11 -12.19 -10.69
C LEU A 55 5.38 -12.94 -11.12
N SER A 56 6.06 -13.62 -10.19
CA SER A 56 7.27 -14.40 -10.50
C SER A 56 7.00 -15.62 -11.40
N GLY A 57 5.74 -16.09 -11.44
CA GLY A 57 5.31 -17.18 -12.32
C GLY A 57 4.92 -16.73 -13.74
N SER A 58 4.72 -15.42 -13.95
CA SER A 58 4.31 -14.85 -15.22
C SER A 58 5.50 -14.31 -16.01
N ARG A 59 5.59 -14.65 -17.30
CA ARG A 59 6.65 -14.16 -18.19
C ARG A 59 6.43 -12.72 -18.67
N GLU A 60 5.23 -12.20 -18.51
CA GLU A 60 4.82 -10.90 -19.05
C GLU A 60 4.90 -9.77 -18.01
N CYS A 61 5.32 -10.08 -16.78
CA CYS A 61 5.39 -9.10 -15.69
C CYS A 61 6.75 -8.38 -15.64
N ASP A 62 6.72 -7.07 -15.38
CA ASP A 62 7.90 -6.18 -15.30
C ASP A 62 8.72 -6.33 -13.99
N GLY A 63 8.59 -7.48 -13.32
CA GLY A 63 9.30 -7.80 -12.08
C GLY A 63 8.36 -8.10 -10.91
N VAL A 64 8.81 -7.76 -9.72
CA VAL A 64 8.12 -8.01 -8.44
C VAL A 64 7.86 -6.70 -7.71
N ILE A 65 6.88 -6.71 -6.83
CA ILE A 65 6.58 -5.60 -5.94
C ILE A 65 7.62 -5.56 -4.83
N SER A 66 8.18 -4.36 -4.62
CA SER A 66 9.06 -4.04 -3.51
C SER A 66 8.25 -3.45 -2.35
N LEU A 67 8.66 -3.77 -1.13
CA LEU A 67 8.19 -3.14 0.11
C LEU A 67 9.43 -2.68 0.87
N VAL A 68 9.57 -1.38 1.06
CA VAL A 68 10.74 -0.77 1.71
C VAL A 68 10.28 0.08 2.88
N ASP A 69 10.62 -0.35 4.09
CA ASP A 69 10.44 0.45 5.30
C ASP A 69 11.38 1.67 5.27
N GLN A 70 10.85 2.85 5.59
CA GLN A 70 11.61 4.09 5.67
C GLN A 70 11.87 4.42 7.13
N THR A 71 13.15 4.57 7.45
CA THR A 71 13.58 4.94 8.80
C THR A 71 13.89 6.43 8.86
N GLY A 72 13.32 7.12 9.84
CA GLY A 72 13.52 8.55 10.03
C GLY A 72 12.78 9.08 11.25
N PRO A 73 13.21 10.22 11.82
CA PRO A 73 12.51 10.85 12.93
C PRO A 73 11.16 11.41 12.47
N GLY A 74 10.14 11.29 13.33
CA GLY A 74 8.86 11.99 13.16
C GLY A 74 7.86 11.33 12.21
N ALA A 75 8.16 10.18 11.62
CA ALA A 75 7.17 9.42 10.85
C ALA A 75 7.43 7.92 10.89
N LEU A 76 6.36 7.13 10.81
CA LEU A 76 6.39 5.72 10.46
C LEU A 76 5.99 5.60 8.99
N ALA A 77 6.81 5.02 8.14
CA ALA A 77 6.51 4.98 6.71
C ALA A 77 7.08 3.75 6.03
N PHE A 78 6.40 3.30 4.98
CA PHE A 78 6.94 2.32 4.04
C PHE A 78 6.46 2.66 2.62
N THR A 79 7.22 2.19 1.63
CA THR A 79 6.92 2.40 0.22
C THR A 79 6.71 1.07 -0.48
N LEU A 80 5.60 0.96 -1.20
CA LEU A 80 5.33 -0.08 -2.18
C LEU A 80 5.79 0.44 -3.54
N GLY A 81 6.54 -0.38 -4.29
CA GLY A 81 7.03 -0.02 -5.61
C GLY A 81 6.90 -1.16 -6.61
N TYR A 82 6.45 -0.86 -7.82
CA TYR A 82 6.33 -1.81 -8.93
C TYR A 82 6.65 -1.12 -10.26
N ALA A 83 7.63 -1.64 -10.99
CA ALA A 83 8.21 -0.98 -12.17
C ALA A 83 8.63 0.49 -11.85
N ASP A 84 8.06 1.46 -12.54
CA ASP A 84 8.28 2.90 -12.35
C ASP A 84 7.26 3.57 -11.41
N ARG A 85 6.32 2.80 -10.85
CA ARG A 85 5.26 3.27 -9.96
C ARG A 85 5.60 3.04 -8.50
N SER A 86 5.14 3.94 -7.65
CA SER A 86 5.26 3.78 -6.20
C SER A 86 4.14 4.48 -5.44
N ALA A 87 3.78 3.88 -4.31
CA ALA A 87 2.89 4.47 -3.32
C ALA A 87 3.53 4.33 -1.95
N ARG A 88 3.61 5.44 -1.22
CA ARG A 88 4.13 5.47 0.15
C ARG A 88 2.99 5.71 1.12
N ILE A 89 2.91 4.88 2.14
CA ILE A 89 1.99 5.03 3.26
C ILE A 89 2.82 5.55 4.42
N GLU A 90 2.45 6.70 4.96
CA GLU A 90 3.15 7.29 6.09
C GLU A 90 2.20 7.80 7.17
N THR A 91 2.65 7.68 8.41
CA THR A 91 2.03 8.23 9.60
C THR A 91 2.98 9.26 10.18
N VAL A 92 2.65 10.54 10.04
CA VAL A 92 3.46 11.67 10.50
C VAL A 92 3.06 12.01 11.94
N VAL A 93 4.04 12.07 12.83
CA VAL A 93 3.83 12.38 14.26
C VAL A 93 4.08 13.86 14.51
N SER A 94 3.10 14.53 15.15
CA SER A 94 3.18 15.93 15.56
C SER A 94 2.82 16.07 17.04
N GLY A 95 3.86 16.08 17.89
CA GLY A 95 3.67 16.14 19.34
C GLY A 95 2.97 14.89 19.89
N HIS A 96 1.70 15.03 20.28
CA HIS A 96 0.89 13.95 20.85
C HIS A 96 -0.15 13.38 19.88
N THR A 97 -0.20 13.92 18.67
CA THR A 97 -1.07 13.44 17.59
C THR A 97 -0.25 12.90 16.44
N ALA A 98 -0.91 12.14 15.56
CA ALA A 98 -0.34 11.66 14.33
C ALA A 98 -1.39 11.66 13.22
N THR A 99 -0.92 11.79 11.98
CA THR A 99 -1.74 11.89 10.79
C THR A 99 -1.23 10.90 9.75
N ALA A 100 -2.08 9.95 9.35
CA ALA A 100 -1.78 9.03 8.26
C ALA A 100 -2.05 9.69 6.90
N GLN A 101 -1.20 9.44 5.92
CA GLN A 101 -1.34 9.97 4.57
C GLN A 101 -0.75 9.03 3.52
N LEU A 102 -1.32 9.09 2.32
CA LEU A 102 -0.83 8.41 1.13
C LEU A 102 -0.03 9.40 0.28
N VAL A 103 1.17 8.99 -0.13
CA VAL A 103 2.06 9.74 -1.01
C VAL A 103 2.16 8.97 -2.32
N VAL A 104 1.61 9.53 -3.40
CA VAL A 104 1.63 8.93 -4.75
C VAL A 104 2.42 9.87 -5.66
N GLY A 105 3.36 9.33 -6.43
CA GLY A 105 4.23 10.14 -7.30
C GLY A 105 5.04 11.20 -6.54
N GLY A 106 5.34 10.96 -5.26
CA GLY A 106 6.06 11.90 -4.39
C GLY A 106 5.22 13.06 -3.85
N VAL A 107 3.91 13.11 -4.16
CA VAL A 107 2.99 14.14 -3.68
C VAL A 107 2.16 13.58 -2.52
N SER A 108 2.28 14.20 -1.34
CA SER A 108 1.41 13.87 -0.21
C SER A 108 -0.01 14.30 -0.52
N GLN A 109 -0.92 13.33 -0.50
CA GLN A 109 -2.34 13.58 -0.56
C GLN A 109 -2.80 13.70 0.88
N SER A 110 -3.55 14.75 1.24
CA SER A 110 -4.17 14.89 2.58
C SER A 110 -5.33 13.87 2.77
N ARG A 111 -5.05 12.62 2.41
CA ARG A 111 -5.93 11.47 2.36
C ARG A 111 -5.15 10.25 2.83
N ARG A 112 -5.85 9.37 3.54
CA ARG A 112 -5.37 8.05 3.95
C ARG A 112 -6.22 6.96 3.30
N LEU A 113 -5.73 5.72 3.32
CA LEU A 113 -6.57 4.56 3.02
C LEU A 113 -7.79 4.54 3.96
N ALA A 114 -8.97 4.22 3.41
CA ALA A 114 -10.22 4.20 4.18
C ALA A 114 -10.17 3.18 5.32
N GLY A 115 -9.49 2.05 5.10
CA GLY A 115 -9.19 1.02 6.08
C GLY A 115 -8.01 0.14 5.63
N GLU A 116 -7.66 -0.84 6.45
CA GLU A 116 -6.60 -1.81 6.15
C GLU A 116 -6.85 -2.64 4.89
N ASP A 117 -8.11 -3.03 4.64
CA ASP A 117 -8.49 -3.82 3.46
C ASP A 117 -8.16 -3.13 2.13
N GLU A 118 -8.08 -1.80 2.12
CA GLU A 118 -7.74 -1.00 0.93
C GLU A 118 -6.28 -1.15 0.48
N VAL A 119 -5.42 -1.78 1.31
CA VAL A 119 -4.05 -2.13 0.91
C VAL A 119 -4.06 -3.10 -0.26
N ALA A 120 -5.03 -4.03 -0.33
CA ALA A 120 -5.16 -4.95 -1.45
C ALA A 120 -5.47 -4.21 -2.75
N ALA A 121 -6.43 -3.29 -2.72
CA ALA A 121 -6.75 -2.45 -3.87
C ALA A 121 -5.57 -1.58 -4.31
N LEU A 122 -4.80 -1.02 -3.36
CA LEU A 122 -3.59 -0.25 -3.67
C LEU A 122 -2.52 -1.10 -4.37
N VAL A 123 -2.32 -2.34 -3.93
CA VAL A 123 -1.36 -3.27 -4.57
C VAL A 123 -1.80 -3.61 -5.98
N LEU A 124 -3.09 -3.90 -6.20
CA LEU A 124 -3.64 -4.17 -7.53
C LEU A 124 -3.52 -2.94 -8.46
N ASP A 125 -3.83 -1.76 -7.94
CA ASP A 125 -3.73 -0.49 -8.68
C ASP A 125 -2.28 -0.21 -9.10
N LEU A 126 -1.31 -0.47 -8.23
CA LEU A 126 0.11 -0.42 -8.57
C LEU A 126 0.52 -1.41 -9.65
N ILE A 127 -0.09 -2.59 -9.74
CA ILE A 127 0.17 -3.56 -10.82
C ILE A 127 -0.47 -3.10 -12.13
N ALA A 128 -1.71 -2.60 -12.07
CA ALA A 128 -2.51 -2.16 -13.21
C ALA A 128 -1.96 -0.91 -13.89
N GLY A 129 -1.52 0.07 -13.10
CA GLY A 129 -0.88 1.30 -13.61
C GLY A 129 -1.85 2.42 -13.91
N ASN A 130 -2.89 2.50 -13.07
CA ASN A 130 -3.86 3.59 -13.12
C ASN A 130 -3.37 4.84 -12.38
#